data_AF-A0A1F6DMA2-F1
#
_entry.id   AF-A0A1F6DMA2-F1
#
_cell.length_a   1.000
_cell.length_b   1.000
_cell.length_c   1.000
_cell.angle_alpha   90.00
_cell.angle_beta   90.00
_cell.angle_gamma   90.00
#
_symmetry.space_group_name_H-M   'P 1'
#
loop_
_entity.id
_entity.type
_entity.pdbx_description
1 polymer ?
#
loop_
_entity_poly.entity_id
_entity_poly.type
_entity_poly.pdbx_seq_one_letter_code
_entity_poly.pdbx_strand_id
1 'polypeptide(L)'
;MQEDTTNQIVDLVDDSEEELNFAEEAGMVILESAITRFVLEADDEEVQALETILSAHAAAPDALPKLIETIPRFADILDEEMKGFKAQADEIL
;
A
#
# COMPACT_ATOMS: atom_id res chain seq x y z
N MET A 1 -0.29 53.50 -16.48
CA MET A 1 -0.46 52.56 -15.36
C MET A 1 -0.75 51.23 -16.02
N GLN A 2 0.26 50.38 -16.12
CA GLN A 2 0.12 49.04 -16.70
C GLN A 2 -0.47 48.15 -15.63
N GLU A 3 -1.51 47.41 -16.01
CA GLU A 3 -2.17 46.42 -15.16
C GLU A 3 -1.16 45.30 -14.88
N ASP A 4 -0.84 45.14 -13.60
CA ASP A 4 -0.06 44.02 -13.08
C ASP A 4 -0.99 42.81 -13.06
N THR A 5 -1.14 42.13 -14.19
CA THR A 5 -1.70 40.77 -14.22
C THR A 5 -0.62 39.82 -13.73
N THR A 6 -0.35 39.87 -12.42
CA THR A 6 0.28 38.79 -11.68
C THR A 6 -0.56 37.54 -11.94
N ASN A 7 -0.03 36.63 -12.76
CA ASN A 7 -0.59 35.32 -13.05
C ASN A 7 -0.90 34.58 -11.74
N GLN A 8 -2.16 34.60 -11.32
CA GLN A 8 -2.73 33.68 -10.33
C GLN A 8 -2.96 32.30 -10.97
N ILE A 9 -1.92 31.68 -11.52
CA ILE A 9 -2.01 30.30 -12.05
C ILE A 9 -0.76 29.53 -11.61
N VAL A 10 -0.48 29.48 -10.31
CA VAL A 10 0.46 28.51 -9.72
C VAL A 10 0.04 28.18 -8.29
N ASP A 11 -1.23 27.84 -8.08
CA ASP A 11 -1.70 27.38 -6.75
C ASP A 11 -2.86 26.38 -6.83
N LEU A 12 -2.95 25.69 -7.96
CA LEU A 12 -3.97 24.66 -8.23
C LEU A 12 -3.35 23.47 -8.99
N VAL A 13 -2.06 23.20 -8.77
CA VAL A 13 -1.51 21.88 -9.08
C VAL A 13 -1.99 20.98 -7.95
N ASP A 14 -3.24 20.55 -8.12
CA ASP A 14 -3.92 19.40 -7.54
C ASP A 14 -3.18 18.68 -6.39
N ASP A 15 -3.33 19.16 -5.15
CA ASP A 15 -2.91 18.43 -3.93
C ASP A 15 -3.42 16.97 -3.94
N SER A 16 -4.51 16.69 -4.67
CA SER A 16 -5.09 15.36 -4.80
C SER A 16 -4.23 14.37 -5.60
N GLU A 17 -3.44 14.80 -6.58
CA GLU A 17 -2.56 13.90 -7.35
C GLU A 17 -1.32 13.52 -6.52
N GLU A 18 -0.76 14.46 -5.75
CA GLU A 18 0.35 14.19 -4.84
C GLU A 18 -0.08 13.30 -3.66
N GLU A 19 -1.25 13.55 -3.06
CA GLU A 19 -1.81 12.70 -2.00
C GLU A 19 -2.12 11.27 -2.49
N LEU A 20 -2.62 11.12 -3.72
CA LEU A 20 -2.85 9.80 -4.33
C LEU A 20 -1.55 9.03 -4.54
N ASN A 21 -0.49 9.71 -5.02
CA ASN A 21 0.83 9.10 -5.19
C ASN A 21 1.42 8.67 -3.85
N PHE A 22 1.31 9.50 -2.81
CA PHE A 22 1.79 9.14 -1.48
C PHE A 22 1.05 7.92 -0.90
N ALA A 23 -0.28 7.89 -1.04
CA ALA A 23 -1.08 6.76 -0.56
C ALA A 23 -0.75 5.46 -1.29
N GLU A 24 -0.48 5.52 -2.60
CA GLU A 24 -0.06 4.37 -3.39
C GLU A 24 1.33 3.86 -2.97
N GLU A 25 2.30 4.76 -2.81
CA GLU A 25 3.65 4.42 -2.34
C GLU A 25 3.64 3.82 -0.92
N ALA A 26 2.91 4.43 0.01
CA ALA A 26 2.74 3.92 1.36
C ALA A 26 2.06 2.55 1.35
N GLY A 27 1.01 2.39 0.55
CA GLY A 27 0.31 1.11 0.39
C GLY A 27 1.23 0.01 -0.16
N MET A 28 2.08 0.34 -1.12
CA MET A 28 3.06 -0.60 -1.69
C MET A 28 4.09 -1.03 -0.64
N VAL A 29 4.66 -0.09 0.11
CA VAL A 29 5.64 -0.39 1.17
C VAL A 29 5.04 -1.28 2.26
N ILE A 30 3.81 -0.98 2.71
CA ILE A 30 3.11 -1.81 3.70
C ILE A 30 2.89 -3.23 3.17
N LEU A 31 2.45 -3.36 1.92
CA LEU A 31 2.22 -4.66 1.30
C LEU A 31 3.52 -5.46 1.15
N GLU A 32 4.62 -4.83 0.72
CA GLU A 32 5.94 -5.47 0.63
C GLU A 32 6.45 -5.94 1.99
N SER A 33 6.26 -5.12 3.04
CA SER A 33 6.61 -5.48 4.42
C SER A 33 5.81 -6.72 4.86
N ALA A 34 4.50 -6.72 4.62
CA ALA A 34 3.62 -7.82 5.00
C ALA A 34 3.97 -9.12 4.28
N ILE A 35 4.22 -9.08 2.96
CA ILE A 35 4.66 -10.26 2.19
C ILE A 35 5.99 -10.79 2.71
N THR A 36 6.96 -9.89 2.94
CA THR A 36 8.29 -10.28 3.43
C THR A 36 8.19 -10.98 4.79
N ARG A 37 7.47 -10.37 5.73
CA ARG A 37 7.27 -10.95 7.07
C ARG A 37 6.52 -12.27 6.99
N PHE A 38 5.47 -12.34 6.20
CA PHE A 38 4.72 -13.58 6.01
C PHE A 38 5.64 -14.70 5.50
N VAL A 39 6.40 -14.48 4.43
CA VAL A 39 7.29 -15.51 3.86
C VAL A 39 8.38 -15.96 4.86
N LEU A 40 8.86 -15.07 5.73
CA LEU A 40 9.87 -15.41 6.73
C LEU A 40 9.33 -16.25 7.90
N GLU A 41 8.05 -16.11 8.23
CA GLU A 41 7.43 -16.77 9.37
C GLU A 41 6.47 -17.91 9.01
N ALA A 42 6.09 -18.01 7.74
CA ALA A 42 5.17 -19.01 7.20
C ALA A 42 5.83 -20.38 7.09
N ASP A 43 5.00 -21.43 7.14
CA ASP A 43 5.43 -22.77 6.74
C ASP A 43 5.35 -22.97 5.21
N ASP A 44 5.86 -24.10 4.73
CA ASP A 44 5.91 -24.41 3.30
C ASP A 44 4.51 -24.47 2.65
N GLU A 45 3.47 -24.87 3.39
CA GLU A 45 2.09 -24.96 2.89
C GLU A 45 1.49 -23.55 2.72
N GLU A 46 1.72 -22.69 3.71
CA GLU A 46 1.34 -21.28 3.70
C GLU A 46 2.04 -20.50 2.57
N VAL A 47 3.35 -20.71 2.37
CA VAL A 47 4.10 -20.11 1.25
C VAL A 47 3.58 -20.61 -0.10
N GLN A 48 3.30 -21.91 -0.24
CA GLN A 48 2.77 -22.46 -1.48
C GLN A 48 1.38 -21.91 -1.81
N ALA A 49 0.54 -21.67 -0.79
CA ALA A 49 -0.77 -21.03 -0.96
C ALA A 49 -0.63 -19.58 -1.46
N LEU A 50 0.28 -18.81 -0.86
CA LEU A 50 0.61 -17.44 -1.28
C LEU A 50 1.03 -17.40 -2.76
N GLU A 51 2.01 -18.23 -3.13
CA GLU A 51 2.52 -18.30 -4.51
C GLU A 51 1.43 -18.70 -5.51
N THR A 52 0.56 -19.64 -5.13
CA THR A 52 -0.55 -20.11 -5.98
C THR A 52 -1.53 -18.98 -6.28
N ILE A 53 -1.93 -18.22 -5.25
CA ILE A 53 -2.86 -17.10 -5.40
C ILE A 53 -2.22 -15.99 -6.23
N LEU A 54 -0.98 -15.58 -5.90
CA LEU A 54 -0.28 -14.54 -6.63
C LEU A 54 -0.08 -14.92 -8.11
N SER A 55 0.23 -16.18 -8.40
CA SER A 55 0.37 -16.66 -9.78
C SER A 55 -0.96 -16.69 -10.53
N ALA A 56 -2.03 -17.15 -9.89
CA ALA A 56 -3.36 -17.22 -10.50
C ALA A 56 -3.98 -15.83 -10.75
N HIS A 57 -3.60 -14.84 -9.94
CA HIS A 57 -4.13 -13.48 -9.98
C HIS A 57 -3.10 -12.42 -10.44
N ALA A 58 -1.99 -12.83 -11.07
CA ALA A 58 -0.89 -11.92 -11.44
C ALA A 58 -1.30 -10.74 -12.35
N ALA A 59 -2.37 -10.90 -13.12
CA ALA A 59 -2.93 -9.86 -13.99
C ALA A 59 -4.30 -9.35 -13.53
N ALA A 60 -4.76 -9.76 -12.34
CA ALA A 60 -6.08 -9.46 -11.83
C ALA A 60 -5.98 -8.58 -10.57
N PRO A 61 -6.83 -7.55 -10.44
CA PRO A 61 -6.77 -6.61 -9.30
C PRO A 61 -7.26 -7.22 -7.98
N ASP A 62 -7.69 -8.49 -7.97
CA ASP A 62 -8.27 -9.17 -6.82
C ASP A 62 -7.28 -10.09 -6.06
N ALA A 63 -6.00 -10.07 -6.41
CA ALA A 63 -4.97 -10.84 -5.72
C ALA A 63 -4.95 -10.57 -4.21
N LEU A 64 -4.91 -9.30 -3.79
CA LEU A 64 -4.88 -8.92 -2.38
C LEU A 64 -6.16 -9.35 -1.62
N PRO A 65 -7.39 -9.06 -2.11
CA PRO A 65 -8.61 -9.63 -1.54
C PRO A 65 -8.55 -11.15 -1.38
N LYS A 66 -8.00 -11.88 -2.36
CA LYS A 66 -7.90 -13.35 -2.30
C LYS A 66 -6.89 -13.84 -1.29
N LEU A 67 -5.76 -13.15 -1.14
CA LEU A 67 -4.78 -13.44 -0.09
C LEU A 67 -5.40 -13.28 1.31
N ILE A 68 -6.11 -12.18 1.54
CA ILE A 68 -6.79 -11.91 2.81
C ILE A 68 -7.87 -12.96 3.10
N GLU A 69 -8.66 -13.35 2.09
CA GLU A 69 -9.72 -14.36 2.24
C GLU A 69 -9.16 -15.77 2.52
N THR A 70 -8.04 -16.12 1.88
CA THR A 70 -7.55 -17.51 1.85
C THR A 70 -6.49 -17.77 2.92
N ILE A 71 -5.76 -16.75 3.35
CA ILE A 71 -4.64 -16.87 4.29
C ILE A 71 -4.88 -15.93 5.48
N PRO A 72 -5.62 -16.36 6.52
CA PRO A 72 -5.97 -15.50 7.66
C PRO A 72 -4.76 -14.88 8.35
N ARG A 73 -3.66 -15.63 8.46
CA ARG A 73 -2.41 -15.13 9.06
C ARG A 73 -1.79 -13.98 8.26
N PHE A 74 -1.90 -14.00 6.93
CA PHE A 74 -1.44 -12.89 6.10
C PHE A 74 -2.29 -11.63 6.35
N ALA A 75 -3.60 -11.79 6.55
CA ALA A 75 -4.48 -10.68 6.91
C ALA A 75 -4.10 -10.05 8.26
N ASP A 76 -3.78 -10.88 9.27
CA ASP A 76 -3.32 -10.41 10.57
C ASP A 76 -2.00 -9.63 10.45
N ILE A 77 -1.02 -10.16 9.70
CA ILE A 77 0.25 -9.48 9.44
C ILE A 77 0.01 -8.14 8.72
N LEU A 78 -0.81 -8.10 7.69
CA LEU A 78 -1.10 -6.87 6.95
C LEU A 78 -1.72 -5.79 7.85
N ASP A 79 -2.62 -6.16 8.76
CA ASP A 79 -3.21 -5.25 9.73
C ASP A 79 -2.17 -4.74 10.75
N GLU A 80 -1.24 -5.60 11.19
CA GLU A 80 -0.11 -5.20 12.04
C GLU A 80 0.82 -4.22 11.33
N GLU A 81 1.22 -4.48 10.10
CA GLU A 81 2.07 -3.59 9.30
C GLU A 81 1.39 -2.23 9.08
N MET A 82 0.08 -2.22 8.78
CA MET A 82 -0.72 -1.00 8.64
C MET A 82 -0.72 -0.16 9.94
N LYS A 83 -0.93 -0.82 11.09
CA LYS A 83 -0.90 -0.16 12.41
C LYS A 83 0.49 0.38 12.73
N GLY A 84 1.53 -0.39 12.41
CA GLY A 84 2.93 0.01 12.59
C GLY A 84 3.29 1.24 11.77
N PHE A 85 2.90 1.26 10.49
CA PHE A 85 3.10 2.41 9.62
C PHE A 85 2.37 3.65 10.14
N LYS A 86 1.09 3.51 10.54
CA LYS A 86 0.31 4.62 11.10
C LYS A 86 0.96 5.22 12.35
N ALA A 87 1.43 4.37 13.28
CA ALA A 87 2.09 4.84 14.49
C ALA A 87 3.36 5.65 14.17
N GLN A 88 4.14 5.23 13.17
CA GLN A 88 5.33 5.96 12.73
C GLN A 88 4.97 7.30 12.06
N ALA A 89 3.91 7.33 11.26
CA ALA A 89 3.43 8.56 10.64
C ALA A 89 2.96 9.58 11.70
N ASP A 90 2.26 9.12 12.74
CA ASP A 90 1.80 9.94 13.87
C ASP A 90 2.97 10.49 14.73
N GLU A 91 4.15 9.86 14.71
CA GLU A 91 5.35 10.34 15.43
C GLU A 91 6.14 11.41 14.64
N ILE A 92 5.95 11.49 13.33
CA ILE A 92 6.68 12.40 12.42
C ILE A 92 5.91 13.71 12.18
N LEU A 93 4.56 13.68 12.28
CA LEU A 93 3.65 14.83 12.11
C LEU A 93 3.39 15.59 13.42
#